data_AF-A0A850H5G1-F1
#
_entry.id   AF-A0A850H5G1-F1
#
_cell.length_a   1.000
_cell.length_b   1.000
_cell.length_c   1.000
_cell.angle_alpha   90.00
_cell.angle_beta   90.00
_cell.angle_gamma   90.00
#
_symmetry.space_group_name_H-M   'P 1'
#
loop_
_entity.id
_entity.type
_entity.pdbx_description
1 polymer ?
#
loop_
_entity_poly.entity_id
_entity_poly.type
_entity_poly.pdbx_seq_one_letter_code
_entity_poly.pdbx_strand_id
1 'polypeptide(L)' 'MTLHNYLKRSDAMSLTQLANEMGVSKSRLSQLRNSTEWPAELALTAESKTGGALNASHLCSIVAKARQTGVAV' A
#
# COMPACT_ATOMS: atom_id res chain seq x y z
N MET A 1 4.21 -7.77 2.10
CA MET A 1 3.27 -8.19 1.02
C MET A 1 3.20 -7.07 -0.02
N THR A 2 3.24 -7.39 -1.32
CA THR A 2 3.07 -6.41 -2.43
C THR A 2 1.60 -6.25 -2.82
N LEU A 3 1.28 -5.21 -3.60
CA LEU A 3 -0.07 -5.01 -4.14
C LEU A 3 -0.52 -6.21 -5.01
N HIS A 4 0.38 -6.82 -5.78
CA HIS A 4 0.08 -8.02 -6.56
C HIS A 4 -0.51 -9.16 -5.72
N ASN A 5 0.09 -9.42 -4.56
CA ASN A 5 -0.36 -10.49 -3.68
C ASN A 5 -1.69 -10.14 -2.99
N TYR A 6 -1.90 -8.87 -2.65
CA TYR A 6 -3.20 -8.40 -2.15
C TYR A 6 -4.32 -8.65 -3.16
N LEU A 7 -4.12 -8.27 -4.42
CA LEU A 7 -5.13 -8.40 -5.49
C LEU A 7 -5.50 -9.85 -5.84
N LYS A 8 -4.72 -10.85 -5.39
CA LYS A 8 -5.04 -12.27 -5.57
C LYS A 8 -6.01 -12.81 -4.53
N ARG A 9 -6.23 -12.08 -3.42
CA ARG A 9 -7.16 -12.52 -2.38
C ARG A 9 -8.60 -12.37 -2.88
N SER A 10 -9.46 -13.31 -2.50
CA SER A 10 -10.88 -13.29 -2.87
C SER A 10 -11.66 -12.14 -2.21
N ASP A 11 -11.16 -11.62 -1.09
CA ASP A 11 -11.75 -10.52 -0.33
C ASP A 11 -11.12 -9.15 -0.65
N ALA A 12 -10.13 -9.10 -1.56
CA ALA A 12 -9.46 -7.85 -1.88
C ALA A 12 -10.31 -6.98 -2.81
N MET A 13 -10.24 -5.67 -2.58
CA MET A 13 -10.72 -4.69 -3.55
C MET A 13 -10.00 -4.88 -4.89
N SER A 14 -10.74 -4.71 -5.98
CA SER A 14 -10.14 -4.66 -7.31
C SER A 14 -9.17 -3.49 -7.44
N LEU A 15 -8.21 -3.60 -8.36
CA LEU A 15 -7.25 -2.53 -8.63
C LEU A 15 -7.94 -1.20 -8.98
N THR A 16 -9.07 -1.24 -9.68
CA THR A 16 -9.86 -0.05 -10.03
C THR A 16 -10.52 0.57 -8.80
N GLN A 17 -11.13 -0.24 -7.93
CA GLN A 17 -11.75 0.25 -6.70
C GLN A 17 -10.70 0.90 -5.78
N LEU A 18 -9.57 0.23 -5.58
CA LEU A 18 -8.49 0.78 -4.77
C LEU A 18 -7.95 2.09 -5.35
N ALA A 19 -7.79 2.18 -6.68
CA ALA A 19 -7.36 3.41 -7.34
C ALA A 19 -8.32 4.58 -7.05
N ASN A 20 -9.63 4.33 -7.17
CA ASN A 20 -10.66 5.33 -6.89
C ASN A 20 -10.66 5.76 -5.41
N GLU A 21 -10.60 4.81 -4.48
CA GLU A 21 -10.55 5.08 -3.03
C GLU A 21 -9.31 5.87 -2.62
N MET A 22 -8.18 5.63 -3.28
CA MET A 22 -6.92 6.33 -3.06
C MET A 22 -6.82 7.66 -3.83
N GLY A 23 -7.78 7.98 -4.70
CA GLY A 23 -7.73 9.19 -5.53
C GLY A 23 -6.59 9.20 -6.56
N VAL A 24 -6.13 8.03 -7.03
CA VAL A 24 -5.05 7.91 -8.02
C VAL A 24 -5.50 7.17 -9.28
N SER A 25 -4.72 7.30 -10.35
CA SER A 25 -4.99 6.54 -11.57
C SER A 25 -4.69 5.04 -11.39
N LYS A 26 -5.50 4.20 -12.05
CA LYS A 26 -5.25 2.75 -12.12
C LYS A 26 -3.88 2.41 -12.70
N SER A 27 -3.42 3.19 -13.70
CA SER A 27 -2.11 2.99 -14.33
C SER A 27 -0.97 3.21 -13.33
N ARG A 28 -1.06 4.23 -12.47
CA ARG A 28 -0.09 4.50 -11.42
C ARG A 28 0.02 3.33 -10.45
N LEU A 29 -1.10 2.79 -9.96
CA LEU A 29 -1.07 1.60 -9.09
C LEU A 29 -0.56 0.36 -9.82
N SER A 30 -0.84 0.23 -11.12
CA SER A 30 -0.32 -0.88 -11.92
C SER A 30 1.21 -0.87 -12.03
N GLN A 31 1.83 0.30 -12.15
CA GLN A 31 3.29 0.45 -12.14
C GLN A 31 3.89 0.03 -10.80
N LEU A 32 3.17 0.28 -9.70
CA LEU A 32 3.60 -0.05 -8.34
C LEU A 32 3.22 -1.46 -7.89
N ARG A 33 2.55 -2.25 -8.75
CA ARG A 33 1.95 -3.56 -8.40
C ARG A 33 2.93 -4.52 -7.73
N ASN A 34 4.16 -4.60 -8.23
CA ASN A 34 5.22 -5.47 -7.71
C ASN A 34 6.30 -4.71 -6.92
N SER A 35 6.16 -3.39 -6.79
CA SER A 35 7.16 -2.54 -6.13
C SER A 35 6.94 -2.46 -4.62
N THR A 36 8.03 -2.32 -3.89
CA THR A 36 8.09 -1.99 -2.45
C THR A 36 8.68 -0.58 -2.21
N GLU A 37 8.74 0.24 -3.26
CA GLU A 37 9.20 1.62 -3.23
C GLU A 37 8.05 2.59 -3.54
N TRP A 38 6.97 2.44 -2.79
CA TRP A 38 5.85 3.36 -2.90
C TRP A 38 6.22 4.70 -2.26
N PRO A 39 5.72 5.82 -2.80
CA PRO A 39 5.66 7.07 -2.06
C PRO A 39 4.98 6.86 -0.71
N ALA A 40 5.55 7.40 0.36
CA ALA A 40 5.09 7.14 1.74
C ALA A 40 3.60 7.46 1.94
N GLU A 41 3.14 8.58 1.40
CA GLU A 41 1.73 8.99 1.45
C GLU A 41 0.79 7.98 0.77
N LEU A 42 1.20 7.43 -0.39
CA LEU A 42 0.41 6.42 -1.09
C LEU A 42 0.40 5.10 -0.33
N ALA A 43 1.50 4.70 0.28
CA ALA A 43 1.57 3.50 1.10
C ALA A 43 0.65 3.59 2.32
N LEU A 44 0.68 4.73 3.04
CA LEU A 44 -0.17 5.00 4.20
C LEU A 44 -1.66 5.08 3.80
N THR A 45 -1.97 5.75 2.70
CA THR A 45 -3.34 5.81 2.18
C THR A 45 -3.86 4.42 1.79
N ALA A 46 -3.04 3.61 1.12
CA ALA A 46 -3.41 2.23 0.78
C ALA A 46 -3.70 1.39 2.03
N GLU A 47 -2.89 1.51 3.07
CA GLU A 47 -3.12 0.83 4.35
C GLU A 47 -4.42 1.27 5.01
N SER A 48 -4.67 2.57 5.09
CA SER A 48 -5.90 3.11 5.66
C SER A 48 -7.15 2.64 4.89
N LYS A 49 -7.14 2.76 3.55
CA LYS A 49 -8.29 2.39 2.71
C LYS A 49 -8.57 0.90 2.69
N THR A 50 -7.54 0.07 2.86
CA THR A 50 -7.68 -1.38 2.93
C THR A 50 -7.86 -1.91 4.36
N GLY A 51 -8.02 -1.03 5.35
CA GLY A 51 -8.18 -1.44 6.76
C GLY A 51 -6.98 -2.25 7.28
N GLY A 52 -5.77 -1.94 6.80
CA GLY A 52 -4.54 -2.64 7.17
C GLY A 52 -4.22 -3.89 6.36
N ALA A 53 -5.09 -4.31 5.42
CA ALA A 53 -4.81 -5.49 4.59
C ALA A 53 -3.55 -5.29 3.73
N LEU A 54 -3.28 -4.07 3.26
CA LEU A 54 -1.97 -3.66 2.74
C LEU A 54 -1.19 -2.91 3.82
N ASN A 55 -0.15 -3.51 4.37
CA ASN A 55 0.70 -2.83 5.36
C ASN A 55 1.66 -1.85 4.67
N ALA A 56 1.62 -0.57 5.06
CA ALA A 56 2.43 0.50 4.49
C ALA A 56 3.95 0.27 4.65
N SER A 57 4.38 -0.36 5.75
CA SER A 57 5.79 -0.72 5.98
C SER A 57 6.31 -1.75 5.00
N HIS A 58 5.43 -2.58 4.43
CA HIS A 58 5.82 -3.53 3.37
C HIS A 58 5.87 -2.89 1.98
N LEU A 59 5.18 -1.76 1.80
CA LEU A 59 5.10 -1.04 0.53
C LEU A 59 6.12 0.10 0.44
N CYS A 60 6.64 0.60 1.57
CA CYS A 60 7.56 1.73 1.62
C CYS A 60 8.58 1.55 2.75
N SER A 61 9.86 1.51 2.40
CA SER A 61 10.97 1.36 3.36
C SER A 61 11.11 2.55 4.31
N ILE A 62 10.74 3.76 3.89
CA ILE A 62 10.76 4.96 4.75
C ILE A 62 9.73 4.80 5.88
N VAL A 63 8.52 4.33 5.57
CA VAL A 63 7.48 4.07 6.58
C VAL A 63 7.91 2.94 7.52
N ALA A 64 8.56 1.89 7.00
CA ALA A 64 9.11 0.82 7.84
C ALA A 64 10.13 1.36 8.86
N LYS A 65 11.10 2.16 8.39
CA LYS A 65 12.11 2.79 9.26
C LYS A 65 11.48 3.70 10.29
N ALA A 66 10.54 4.56 9.88
CA ALA A 66 9.86 5.49 10.78
C ALA A 66 9.09 4.76 11.90
N ARG A 67 8.47 3.61 11.61
CA ARG A 67 7.81 2.79 12.64
C ARG A 67 8.79 2.10 13.58
N GLN A 68 10.00 1.75 13.12
CA GLN A 68 11.03 1.18 13.98
C GLN A 68 11.60 2.21 14.96
N THR A 69 11.83 3.44 14.51
CA THR A 69 12.33 4.53 15.36
C THR A 69 11.26 5.14 16.27
N GLY A 70 9.97 5.04 15.90
CA GLY A 70 8.86 5.45 16.75
C GLY A 70 8.60 4.56 17.96
N VAL A 71 9.27 3.39 18.05
CA VAL A 71 9.25 2.48 19.23
C VAL A 71 10.51 2.70 20.08
N ALA A 72 10.95 3.95 20.20
CA ALA A 72 11.89 4.33 21.24
C ALA A 72 11.10 4.52 22.55
N VAL A 73 11.11 3.46 23.37
CA VAL A 73 10.67 3.45 24.78
C VAL A 73 11.78 4.00 25.66
#